data_AF-A0A7R9LH56-F1
#
_entry.id   AF-A0A7R9LH56-F1
#
_cell.length_a   1.000
_cell.length_b   1.000
_cell.length_c   1.000
_cell.angle_alpha   90.00
_cell.angle_beta   90.00
_cell.angle_gamma   90.00
#
_symmetry.space_group_name_H-M   'P 1'
#
loop_
_entity.id
_entity.type
_entity.pdbx_description
1 polymer ?
#
loop_
_entity_poly.entity_id
_entity_poly.type
_entity_poly.pdbx_seq_one_letter_code
_entity_poly.pdbx_strand_id
1 'polypeptide(L)'
;MVKDRLQELRQAQMDDDNHVVIITENTSLRNSMDVFFQEVEQIRQSLDKMEANVKEVDKIHSTILSSPQNDDKLKQQLEDLMADIKRTAQRVRTNLKGIHLSSASRSCLSLHWCLCVTETNPCVVSAIEQNIEYLEKMSNASADFRIRKIQHSMLLQKFIEVMTEYNTTQTDYRERCKNRIQRQLEISEQLIPTSYALRY
;
A
#
# COMPACT_ATOMS: atom_id res chain seq x y z
N MET A 1 5.57 -29.82 -28.78
CA MET A 1 4.60 -28.73 -28.94
C MET A 1 3.22 -29.27 -28.60
N VAL A 2 2.48 -28.58 -27.73
CA VAL A 2 1.08 -28.92 -27.45
C VAL A 2 0.28 -28.64 -28.72
N LYS A 3 -0.42 -29.65 -29.25
CA LYS A 3 -1.26 -29.50 -30.44
C LYS A 3 -2.44 -28.60 -30.09
N ASP A 4 -2.59 -27.50 -30.82
CA ASP A 4 -3.74 -26.59 -30.71
C ASP A 4 -5.00 -27.29 -31.25
N ARG A 5 -5.98 -27.53 -30.38
CA ARG A 5 -7.26 -28.20 -30.70
C ARG A 5 -8.43 -27.22 -30.83
N LEU A 6 -8.16 -25.92 -30.84
CA LEU A 6 -9.20 -24.88 -30.92
C LEU A 6 -10.08 -25.01 -32.18
N GLN A 7 -9.51 -25.53 -33.27
CA GLN A 7 -10.21 -25.70 -34.54
C GLN A 7 -11.19 -26.88 -34.51
N GLU A 8 -10.81 -27.99 -33.88
CA GLU A 8 -11.68 -29.17 -33.67
C GLU A 8 -12.91 -28.82 -32.81
N LEU A 9 -12.73 -27.96 -31.80
CA LEU A 9 -13.81 -27.50 -30.93
C LEU A 9 -14.80 -26.58 -31.66
N ARG A 10 -14.32 -25.73 -32.57
CA ARG A 10 -15.17 -24.85 -33.39
C ARG A 10 -16.05 -25.63 -34.35
N GLN A 11 -15.51 -26.70 -34.92
CA GLN A 11 -16.25 -27.56 -35.84
C GLN A 11 -17.41 -28.27 -35.14
N ALA A 12 -17.20 -28.73 -33.90
CA ALA A 12 -18.24 -29.37 -33.09
C ALA A 12 -19.34 -28.42 -32.58
N GLN A 13 -19.12 -27.10 -32.58
CA GLN A 13 -20.10 -26.09 -32.16
C GLN A 13 -21.12 -25.71 -33.25
N MET A 14 -20.88 -26.10 -34.52
CA MET A 14 -21.78 -25.77 -35.63
C MET A 14 -22.93 -26.78 -35.81
N ASP A 15 -22.92 -27.89 -35.06
CA ASP A 15 -23.87 -29.01 -35.22
C ASP A 15 -24.96 -29.08 -34.13
N ASP A 16 -24.97 -28.16 -33.16
CA ASP A 16 -25.95 -28.15 -32.08
C ASP A 16 -26.59 -26.76 -31.97
N ASP A 17 -27.82 -26.62 -32.49
CA ASP A 17 -28.73 -25.47 -32.31
C ASP A 17 -29.20 -25.36 -30.83
N ASN A 18 -28.29 -25.61 -29.89
CA ASN A 18 -28.55 -25.45 -28.47
C ASN A 18 -28.32 -23.98 -28.14
N HIS A 19 -29.40 -23.21 -28.22
CA HIS A 19 -29.45 -21.81 -27.81
C HIS A 19 -28.84 -21.72 -26.40
N VAL A 20 -27.61 -21.19 -26.30
CA VAL A 20 -27.01 -20.86 -25.02
C VAL A 20 -27.91 -19.80 -24.41
N VAL A 21 -28.75 -20.21 -23.47
CA VAL A 21 -29.44 -19.28 -22.58
C VAL A 21 -28.33 -18.69 -21.72
N ILE A 22 -27.76 -17.59 -22.20
CA ILE A 22 -27.02 -16.67 -21.32
C ILE A 22 -28.05 -16.29 -20.28
N ILE A 23 -27.90 -16.83 -19.06
CA ILE A 23 -28.73 -16.51 -17.90
C ILE A 23 -28.53 -15.01 -17.66
N THR A 24 -29.34 -14.19 -18.33
CA THR A 24 -29.29 -12.72 -18.31
C THR A 24 -30.23 -12.22 -17.23
N GLU A 25 -30.27 -12.91 -16.10
CA GLU A 25 -31.24 -12.63 -15.04
C GLU A 25 -30.53 -12.63 -13.69
N ASN A 26 -29.66 -11.64 -13.52
CA ASN A 26 -29.58 -10.94 -12.23
C ASN A 26 -28.90 -9.58 -12.37
N THR A 27 -29.59 -8.63 -13.02
CA THR A 27 -29.18 -7.21 -13.10
C THR A 27 -28.80 -6.65 -11.73
N SER A 28 -29.49 -7.10 -10.67
CA SER A 28 -29.21 -6.67 -9.29
C SER A 28 -27.86 -7.16 -8.73
N LEU A 29 -27.40 -8.38 -9.05
CA LEU A 29 -26.09 -8.87 -8.61
C LEU A 29 -24.96 -8.28 -9.45
N ARG A 30 -25.20 -8.06 -10.76
CA ARG A 30 -24.26 -7.39 -11.65
C ARG A 30 -23.98 -5.96 -11.18
N ASN A 31 -25.03 -5.20 -10.86
CA ASN A 31 -24.90 -3.85 -10.32
C ASN A 31 -24.14 -3.82 -8.98
N SER A 32 -24.32 -4.81 -8.10
CA SER A 32 -23.59 -4.90 -6.82
C SER A 32 -22.09 -5.19 -7.00
N MET A 33 -21.74 -6.04 -7.97
CA MET A 33 -20.35 -6.31 -8.31
C MET A 33 -19.68 -5.15 -9.07
N ASP A 34 -20.42 -4.44 -9.91
CA ASP A 34 -19.90 -3.26 -10.62
C ASP A 34 -19.56 -2.13 -9.63
N VAL A 35 -20.41 -1.90 -8.61
CA VAL A 35 -20.12 -0.96 -7.51
C VAL A 35 -18.86 -1.40 -6.74
N PHE A 36 -18.73 -2.68 -6.44
CA PHE A 36 -17.55 -3.22 -5.78
C PHE A 36 -16.27 -3.02 -6.60
N PHE A 37 -16.29 -3.30 -7.92
CA PHE A 37 -15.13 -3.09 -8.77
C PHE A 37 -14.78 -1.60 -8.89
N GLN A 38 -15.77 -0.72 -8.88
CA GLN A 38 -15.55 0.72 -8.83
C GLN A 38 -14.85 1.13 -7.52
N GLU A 39 -15.26 0.59 -6.38
CA GLU A 39 -14.60 0.84 -5.09
C GLU A 39 -13.15 0.32 -5.07
N VAL A 40 -12.93 -0.90 -5.59
CA VAL A 40 -11.58 -1.47 -5.74
C VAL A 40 -10.71 -0.57 -6.60
N GLU A 41 -11.21 -0.10 -7.74
CA GLU A 41 -10.47 0.75 -8.66
C GLU A 41 -10.12 2.10 -8.03
N GLN A 42 -11.04 2.71 -7.27
CA GLN A 42 -10.75 3.93 -6.51
C GLN A 42 -9.63 3.73 -5.47
N ILE A 43 -9.57 2.55 -4.83
CA ILE A 43 -8.49 2.22 -3.90
C ILE A 43 -7.17 2.08 -4.66
N ARG A 44 -7.15 1.38 -5.79
CA ARG A 44 -5.94 1.21 -6.63
C ARG A 44 -5.37 2.56 -7.05
N GLN A 45 -6.21 3.45 -7.59
CA GLN A 45 -5.80 4.80 -7.98
C GLN A 45 -5.27 5.62 -6.79
N SER A 46 -5.86 5.44 -5.60
CA SER A 46 -5.38 6.11 -4.39
C SER A 46 -4.01 5.58 -3.94
N LEU A 47 -3.78 4.27 -4.06
CA LEU A 47 -2.50 3.63 -3.77
C LEU A 47 -1.41 4.08 -4.74
N ASP A 48 -1.71 4.11 -6.04
CA ASP A 48 -0.76 4.55 -7.08
C ASP A 48 -0.38 6.03 -6.87
N LYS A 49 -1.36 6.89 -6.52
CA LYS A 49 -1.09 8.28 -6.15
C LYS A 49 -0.20 8.38 -4.91
N MET A 50 -0.45 7.56 -3.89
CA MET A 50 0.41 7.55 -2.70
C MET A 50 1.84 7.15 -3.05
N GLU A 51 2.02 6.08 -3.83
CA GLU A 51 3.34 5.62 -4.26
C GLU A 51 4.10 6.72 -5.02
N ALA A 52 3.43 7.43 -5.93
CA ALA A 52 4.01 8.57 -6.63
C ALA A 52 4.42 9.70 -5.67
N ASN A 53 3.58 10.02 -4.69
CA ASN A 53 3.90 11.04 -3.70
C ASN A 53 5.07 10.63 -2.79
N VAL A 54 5.16 9.35 -2.40
CA VAL A 54 6.27 8.81 -1.59
C VAL A 54 7.59 8.95 -2.36
N LYS A 55 7.60 8.60 -3.65
CA LYS A 55 8.76 8.78 -4.52
C LYS A 55 9.17 10.24 -4.65
N GLU A 56 8.21 11.16 -4.70
CA GLU A 56 8.52 12.59 -4.78
C GLU A 56 9.09 13.14 -3.46
N VAL A 57 8.58 12.68 -2.32
CA VAL A 57 9.14 12.98 -1.00
C VAL A 57 10.62 12.57 -0.92
N ASP A 58 10.98 11.37 -1.42
CA ASP A 58 12.37 10.91 -1.44
C ASP A 58 13.29 11.80 -2.28
N LYS A 59 12.81 12.29 -3.44
CA LYS A 59 13.56 13.23 -4.29
C LYS A 59 13.77 14.58 -3.61
N ILE A 60 12.73 15.14 -2.98
CA ILE A 60 12.84 16.42 -2.29
C ILE A 60 13.79 16.29 -1.09
N HIS A 61 13.69 15.21 -0.32
CA HIS A 61 14.62 14.88 0.77
C HIS A 61 16.07 14.81 0.29
N SER A 62 16.31 14.15 -0.84
CA SER A 62 17.65 14.08 -1.47
C SER A 62 18.15 15.45 -1.94
N THR A 63 17.25 16.29 -2.45
CA THR A 63 17.57 17.65 -2.90
C THR A 63 17.92 18.57 -1.72
N ILE A 64 17.18 18.49 -0.61
CA ILE A 64 17.46 19.24 0.63
C ILE A 64 18.80 18.82 1.25
N LEU A 65 19.15 17.54 1.13
CA LEU A 65 20.43 17.03 1.66
C LEU A 65 21.64 17.42 0.80
N SER A 66 21.45 17.61 -0.51
CA SER A 66 22.52 17.98 -1.45
C SER A 66 22.71 19.48 -1.62
N SER A 67 21.66 20.29 -1.38
CA SER A 67 21.78 21.75 -1.39
C SER A 67 22.24 22.30 -0.04
N PRO A 68 23.23 23.21 0.00
CA PRO A 68 23.63 23.91 1.22
C PRO A 68 22.72 25.10 1.58
N GLN A 69 21.80 25.50 0.68
CA GLN A 69 20.91 26.64 0.86
C GLN A 69 19.51 26.18 1.31
N ASN A 70 18.84 27.00 2.15
CA ASN A 70 17.45 26.76 2.52
C ASN A 70 16.53 27.23 1.39
N ASP A 71 15.89 26.28 0.71
CA ASP A 71 14.82 26.55 -0.26
C ASP A 71 13.46 26.34 0.42
N ASP A 72 12.82 27.44 0.81
CA ASP A 72 11.54 27.41 1.51
C ASP A 72 10.40 26.89 0.61
N LYS A 73 10.52 27.01 -0.72
CA LYS A 73 9.53 26.48 -1.67
C LYS A 73 9.57 24.95 -1.69
N LEU A 74 10.76 24.34 -1.67
CA LEU A 74 10.91 22.89 -1.58
C LEU A 74 10.41 22.33 -0.25
N LYS A 75 10.62 23.06 0.86
CA LYS A 75 10.06 22.68 2.16
C LYS A 75 8.54 22.72 2.17
N GLN A 76 7.93 23.76 1.61
CA GLN A 76 6.47 23.83 1.48
C GLN A 76 5.92 22.67 0.64
N GLN A 77 6.55 22.37 -0.50
CA GLN A 77 6.16 21.23 -1.35
C GLN A 77 6.26 19.90 -0.61
N LEU A 78 7.29 19.71 0.21
CA LEU A 78 7.43 18.53 1.06
C LEU A 78 6.30 18.42 2.09
N GLU A 79 5.95 19.51 2.77
CA GLU A 79 4.84 19.54 3.73
C GLU A 79 3.50 19.21 3.08
N ASP A 80 3.25 19.78 1.90
CA ASP A 80 2.03 19.53 1.13
C ASP A 80 1.93 18.06 0.69
N LEU A 81 3.03 17.48 0.20
CA LEU A 81 3.08 16.05 -0.17
C LEU A 81 2.89 15.13 1.04
N MET A 82 3.49 15.44 2.19
CA MET A 82 3.29 14.67 3.43
C MET A 82 1.83 14.74 3.91
N ALA A 83 1.19 15.92 3.80
CA ALA A 83 -0.23 16.07 4.12
C ALA A 83 -1.11 15.26 3.16
N ASP A 84 -0.79 15.27 1.87
CA ASP A 84 -1.50 14.48 0.86
C ASP A 84 -1.35 12.97 1.04
N ILE A 85 -0.15 12.49 1.40
CA ILE A 85 0.07 11.07 1.72
C ILE A 85 -0.80 10.68 2.92
N LYS A 86 -0.81 11.46 4.01
CA LYS A 86 -1.64 11.18 5.19
C LYS A 86 -3.13 11.15 4.85
N ARG A 87 -3.62 12.14 4.09
CA ARG A 87 -5.03 12.20 3.65
C ARG A 87 -5.41 11.00 2.78
N THR A 88 -4.57 10.67 1.80
CA THR A 88 -4.83 9.55 0.88
C THR A 88 -4.75 8.21 1.61
N ALA A 89 -3.80 8.05 2.54
CA ALA A 89 -3.69 6.85 3.36
C ALA A 89 -4.93 6.62 4.24
N GLN A 90 -5.45 7.69 4.84
CA GLN A 90 -6.67 7.62 5.61
C GLN A 90 -7.87 7.24 4.74
N ARG A 91 -7.96 7.77 3.51
CA ARG A 91 -9.01 7.40 2.55
C ARG A 91 -8.93 5.91 2.18
N VAL A 92 -7.75 5.41 1.83
CA VAL A 92 -7.52 3.97 1.53
C VAL A 92 -7.92 3.10 2.71
N ARG A 93 -7.50 3.46 3.93
CA ARG A 93 -7.88 2.79 5.19
C ARG A 93 -9.39 2.72 5.38
N THR A 94 -10.13 3.77 5.03
CA THR A 94 -11.59 3.83 5.19
C THR A 94 -12.30 2.99 4.14
N ASN A 95 -11.84 3.04 2.88
CA ASN A 95 -12.42 2.25 1.78
C ASN A 95 -12.13 0.75 1.92
N LEU A 96 -10.92 0.36 2.34
CA LEU A 96 -10.57 -1.03 2.64
C LEU A 96 -11.48 -1.62 3.73
N LYS A 97 -11.79 -0.83 4.77
CA LYS A 97 -12.75 -1.22 5.80
C LYS A 97 -14.16 -1.40 5.22
N GLY A 98 -14.60 -0.52 4.31
CA GLY A 98 -15.90 -0.63 3.64
C GLY A 98 -16.07 -1.96 2.90
N ILE A 99 -15.04 -2.36 2.13
CA ILE A 99 -15.01 -3.65 1.43
C ILE A 99 -15.10 -4.82 2.42
N HIS A 100 -14.36 -4.74 3.53
CA HIS A 100 -14.38 -5.78 4.58
C HIS A 100 -15.72 -5.86 5.34
N LEU A 101 -16.39 -4.74 5.61
CA LEU A 101 -17.69 -4.74 6.32
C LEU A 101 -18.83 -5.32 5.48
N SER A 102 -18.75 -5.23 4.15
CA SER A 102 -19.72 -5.86 3.23
C SER A 102 -19.64 -7.39 3.22
N SER A 103 -18.47 -7.95 3.55
CA SER A 103 -18.24 -9.38 3.76
C SER A 103 -18.38 -9.72 5.25
N ALA A 104 -19.59 -10.01 5.71
CA ALA A 104 -19.88 -10.19 7.13
C ALA A 104 -19.05 -11.30 7.82
N SER A 105 -18.04 -10.91 8.61
CA SER A 105 -17.83 -11.36 10.00
C SER A 105 -16.61 -10.66 10.59
N ARG A 106 -16.79 -10.15 11.81
CA ARG A 106 -15.75 -9.48 12.61
C ARG A 106 -14.58 -10.45 12.86
N SER A 107 -13.50 -10.36 12.08
CA SER A 107 -12.25 -11.08 12.36
C SER A 107 -11.08 -10.11 12.59
N CYS A 108 -10.49 -10.24 13.79
CA CYS A 108 -9.08 -10.09 14.15
C CYS A 108 -8.28 -8.79 13.89
N LEU A 109 -8.76 -7.77 13.18
CA LEU A 109 -7.96 -6.53 12.98
C LEU A 109 -8.07 -5.51 14.13
N SER A 110 -8.97 -5.73 15.10
CA SER A 110 -9.38 -4.70 16.07
C SER A 110 -8.31 -4.28 17.08
N LEU A 111 -7.25 -5.05 17.30
CA LEU A 111 -6.15 -4.67 18.22
C LEU A 111 -4.84 -4.31 17.49
N HIS A 112 -4.64 -4.76 16.25
CA HIS A 112 -3.41 -4.48 15.49
C HIS A 112 -3.43 -3.08 14.83
N TRP A 113 -4.59 -2.58 14.40
CA TRP A 113 -4.69 -1.33 13.64
C TRP A 113 -4.68 -0.05 14.51
N CYS A 114 -4.69 -0.20 15.84
CA CYS A 114 -4.68 0.91 16.81
C CYS A 114 -3.28 1.26 17.32
N LEU A 115 -2.30 0.33 17.29
CA LEU A 115 -0.97 0.55 17.90
C LEU A 115 0.22 0.57 16.93
N CYS A 116 0.08 0.27 15.64
CA CYS A 116 1.19 0.32 14.67
C CYS A 116 1.41 1.72 14.07
N VAL A 117 1.58 2.75 14.90
CA VAL A 117 2.19 4.03 14.49
C VAL A 117 3.51 4.29 15.23
N THR A 118 3.89 3.47 16.20
CA THR A 118 5.17 3.59 16.90
C THR A 118 5.78 2.22 17.14
N GLU A 119 6.84 1.91 16.39
CA GLU A 119 7.91 0.93 16.69
C GLU A 119 7.65 -0.57 16.43
N THR A 120 8.47 -1.10 15.51
CA THR A 120 9.04 -2.47 15.38
C THR A 120 8.28 -3.67 15.97
N ASN A 121 7.95 -4.67 15.12
CA ASN A 121 8.35 -6.09 15.25
C ASN A 121 7.65 -7.02 14.21
N PRO A 122 8.37 -7.87 13.44
CA PRO A 122 7.82 -8.68 12.35
C PRO A 122 7.54 -10.16 12.69
N CYS A 123 6.90 -10.48 13.82
CA CYS A 123 6.83 -11.88 14.31
C CYS A 123 5.48 -12.62 14.14
N VAL A 124 4.40 -11.98 13.67
CA VAL A 124 3.05 -12.60 13.74
C VAL A 124 2.53 -13.24 12.46
N VAL A 125 3.32 -13.28 11.38
CA VAL A 125 2.88 -13.85 10.09
C VAL A 125 2.61 -15.36 10.21
N SER A 126 3.41 -16.10 11.00
CA SER A 126 3.32 -17.57 11.05
C SER A 126 2.15 -18.11 11.89
N ALA A 127 1.76 -17.43 12.97
CA ALA A 127 0.74 -17.96 13.89
C ALA A 127 -0.71 -17.76 13.41
N ILE A 128 -0.91 -16.92 12.38
CA ILE A 128 -2.24 -16.53 11.89
C ILE A 128 -2.73 -17.50 10.80
N GLU A 129 -1.84 -18.17 10.07
CA GLU A 129 -2.19 -19.07 8.96
C GLU A 129 -2.94 -20.32 9.42
N GLN A 130 -2.65 -20.85 10.62
CA GLN A 130 -3.18 -22.14 11.08
C GLN A 130 -4.62 -22.10 11.62
N ASN A 131 -5.14 -20.94 12.03
CA ASN A 131 -6.52 -20.82 12.53
C ASN A 131 -7.54 -20.38 11.46
N ILE A 132 -7.08 -20.04 10.26
CA ILE A 132 -7.91 -19.58 9.14
C ILE A 132 -8.62 -20.75 8.43
N GLU A 133 -8.05 -21.96 8.50
CA GLU A 133 -8.52 -23.12 7.73
C GLU A 133 -9.85 -23.74 8.24
N TYR A 134 -10.22 -23.50 9.51
CA TYR A 134 -11.34 -24.20 10.17
C TYR A 134 -12.72 -23.51 9.99
N LEU A 135 -12.76 -22.17 9.91
CA LEU A 135 -14.03 -21.40 9.82
C LEU A 135 -14.49 -21.10 8.39
N GLU A 136 -13.65 -21.42 7.43
CA GLU A 136 -13.85 -21.17 6.00
C GLU A 136 -14.84 -22.14 5.33
N LYS A 137 -15.09 -23.32 5.93
CA LYS A 137 -15.86 -24.39 5.26
C LYS A 137 -17.37 -24.18 5.14
N MET A 138 -17.96 -23.16 5.76
CA MET A 138 -19.43 -22.96 5.74
C MET A 138 -19.92 -21.80 4.85
N SER A 139 -19.02 -20.97 4.31
CA SER A 139 -19.36 -19.82 3.45
C SER A 139 -18.35 -19.58 2.31
N ASN A 140 -17.55 -20.58 1.94
CA ASN A 140 -16.51 -20.50 0.90
C ASN A 140 -17.00 -20.76 -0.55
N ALA A 141 -18.30 -20.99 -0.78
CA ALA A 141 -18.78 -21.48 -2.07
C ALA A 141 -19.18 -20.40 -3.08
N SER A 142 -19.38 -19.14 -2.68
CA SER A 142 -19.79 -18.09 -3.61
C SER A 142 -18.59 -17.45 -4.32
N ALA A 143 -18.65 -17.37 -5.66
CA ALA A 143 -17.65 -16.68 -6.47
C ALA A 143 -17.47 -15.21 -6.06
N ASP A 144 -18.56 -14.53 -5.69
CA ASP A 144 -18.55 -13.14 -5.21
C ASP A 144 -17.67 -12.99 -3.95
N PHE A 145 -17.87 -13.84 -2.94
CA PHE A 145 -17.10 -13.81 -1.70
C PHE A 145 -15.59 -14.04 -1.95
N ARG A 146 -15.27 -15.01 -2.82
CA ARG A 146 -13.87 -15.30 -3.19
C ARG A 146 -13.22 -14.11 -3.88
N ILE A 147 -13.92 -13.48 -4.82
CA ILE A 147 -13.42 -12.29 -5.54
C ILE A 147 -13.18 -11.14 -4.56
N ARG A 148 -14.14 -10.82 -3.69
CA ARG A 148 -14.00 -9.74 -2.70
C ARG A 148 -12.84 -9.97 -1.74
N LYS A 149 -12.70 -11.20 -1.22
CA LYS A 149 -11.61 -11.57 -0.31
C LYS A 149 -10.24 -11.44 -0.94
N ILE A 150 -10.07 -11.94 -2.17
CA ILE A 150 -8.80 -11.86 -2.91
C ILE A 150 -8.42 -10.40 -3.15
N GLN A 151 -9.36 -9.60 -3.67
CA GLN A 151 -9.12 -8.17 -3.93
C GLN A 151 -8.76 -7.41 -2.66
N HIS A 152 -9.51 -7.62 -1.57
CA HIS A 152 -9.19 -6.98 -0.28
C HIS A 152 -7.78 -7.35 0.21
N SER A 153 -7.42 -8.63 0.14
CA SER A 153 -6.08 -9.10 0.54
C SER A 153 -4.98 -8.44 -0.28
N MET A 154 -5.13 -8.38 -1.61
CA MET A 154 -4.15 -7.77 -2.51
C MET A 154 -4.01 -6.26 -2.27
N LEU A 155 -5.12 -5.54 -2.12
CA LEU A 155 -5.09 -4.09 -1.88
C LEU A 155 -4.52 -3.76 -0.50
N LEU A 156 -4.79 -4.58 0.51
CA LEU A 156 -4.22 -4.42 1.84
C LEU A 156 -2.70 -4.65 1.83
N GLN A 157 -2.22 -5.70 1.16
CA GLN A 157 -0.79 -5.94 0.99
C GLN A 157 -0.10 -4.74 0.30
N LYS A 158 -0.65 -4.27 -0.82
CA LYS A 158 -0.11 -3.11 -1.53
C LYS A 158 -0.14 -1.83 -0.67
N PHE A 159 -1.18 -1.62 0.13
CA PHE A 159 -1.22 -0.50 1.08
C PHE A 159 -0.09 -0.58 2.11
N ILE A 160 0.14 -1.77 2.69
CA ILE A 160 1.20 -1.97 3.67
C ILE A 160 2.58 -1.74 3.04
N GLU A 161 2.80 -2.22 1.82
CA GLU A 161 4.05 -1.97 1.08
C GLU A 161 4.33 -0.47 0.92
N VAL A 162 3.38 0.28 0.37
CA VAL A 162 3.53 1.73 0.13
C VAL A 162 3.73 2.50 1.44
N MET A 163 3.01 2.12 2.50
CA MET A 163 3.18 2.74 3.82
C MET A 163 4.52 2.40 4.48
N THR A 164 5.02 1.18 4.26
CA THR A 164 6.35 0.78 4.74
C THR A 164 7.44 1.54 4.02
N GLU A 165 7.35 1.66 2.69
CA GLU A 165 8.27 2.46 1.87
C GLU A 165 8.32 3.91 2.35
N TYR A 166 7.16 4.54 2.57
CA TYR A 166 7.09 5.89 3.13
C TYR A 166 7.81 6.02 4.49
N ASN A 167 7.60 5.06 5.39
CA ASN A 167 8.23 5.07 6.71
C ASN A 167 9.75 4.89 6.63
N THR A 168 10.23 4.04 5.72
CA THR A 168 11.65 3.84 5.43
C THR A 168 12.26 5.13 4.90
N THR A 169 11.68 5.74 3.85
CA THR A 169 12.14 7.03 3.30
C THR A 169 12.27 8.12 4.37
N GLN A 170 11.30 8.20 5.28
CA GLN A 170 11.32 9.17 6.38
C GLN A 170 12.43 8.88 7.41
N THR A 171 12.68 7.60 7.70
CA THR A 171 13.73 7.18 8.64
C THR A 171 15.11 7.41 8.07
N ASP A 172 15.31 7.04 6.81
CA ASP A 172 16.56 7.26 6.08
C ASP A 172 16.90 8.75 5.99
N TYR A 173 15.90 9.61 5.72
CA TYR A 173 16.11 11.05 5.72
C TYR A 173 16.56 11.58 7.09
N ARG A 174 15.91 11.14 8.18
CA ARG A 174 16.31 11.53 9.55
C ARG A 174 17.73 11.09 9.86
N GLU A 175 18.11 9.87 9.49
CA GLU A 175 19.46 9.35 9.70
C GLU A 175 20.51 10.12 8.90
N ARG A 176 20.25 10.39 7.62
CA ARG A 176 21.16 11.19 6.77
C ARG A 176 21.31 12.63 7.29
N CYS A 177 20.22 13.24 7.78
CA CYS A 177 20.26 14.56 8.40
C CYS A 177 21.14 14.56 9.65
N LYS A 178 21.00 13.56 10.53
CA LYS A 178 21.85 13.36 11.70
C LYS A 178 23.33 13.24 11.32
N ASN A 179 23.65 12.40 10.34
CA ASN A 179 25.02 12.21 9.86
C ASN A 179 25.63 13.51 9.31
N ARG A 180 24.81 14.32 8.62
CA ARG A 180 25.25 15.62 8.12
C ARG A 180 25.58 16.60 9.25
N ILE A 181 24.73 16.70 10.27
CA ILE A 181 24.97 17.57 11.45
C ILE A 181 26.22 17.09 12.21
N GLN A 182 26.33 15.79 12.46
CA GLN A 182 27.49 15.18 13.13
C GLN A 182 28.80 15.54 12.41
N ARG A 183 28.84 15.42 11.08
CA ARG A 183 30.01 15.81 10.29
C ARG A 183 30.32 17.31 10.38
N GLN A 184 29.30 18.19 10.44
CA GLN A 184 29.54 19.63 10.61
C GLN A 184 30.16 19.94 11.98
N LEU A 185 29.74 19.23 13.03
CA LEU A 185 30.32 19.36 14.37
C LEU A 185 31.78 18.89 14.39
N GLU A 186 32.08 17.73 13.82
CA GLU A 186 33.45 17.18 13.74
C GLU A 186 34.41 18.11 13.00
N ILE A 187 33.96 18.71 11.88
CA ILE A 187 34.74 19.69 11.13
C ILE A 187 34.99 20.95 11.98
N SER A 188 33.98 21.44 12.69
CA SER A 188 34.11 22.59 13.57
C SER A 188 35.07 22.32 14.73
N GLU A 189 35.00 21.14 15.34
CA GLU A 189 35.87 20.73 16.46
C GLU A 189 37.33 20.55 16.03
N GLN A 190 37.59 20.03 14.82
CA GLN A 190 38.94 19.92 14.26
C GLN A 190 39.51 21.27 13.80
N LEU A 191 38.66 22.22 13.39
CA LEU A 191 39.08 23.53 12.91
C LEU A 191 39.32 24.56 14.01
N ILE A 192 39.00 24.30 15.28
CA ILE A 192 39.43 25.15 16.40
C ILE A 192 40.92 24.90 16.60
N PRO A 193 41.82 25.77 16.12
CA PRO A 193 43.23 25.58 16.37
C PRO A 193 43.42 25.82 17.86
N THR A 194 44.16 24.93 18.53
CA THR A 194 44.73 25.10 19.87
C THR A 194 45.65 26.34 20.01
N SER A 195 45.52 27.33 19.12
CA SER A 195 46.12 28.66 19.17
C SER A 195 45.70 29.49 20.39
N TYR A 196 44.65 29.10 21.11
CA TYR A 196 44.28 29.70 22.40
C TYR A 196 44.86 28.96 23.63
N ALA A 197 45.57 27.84 23.44
CA ALA A 197 46.13 27.05 24.57
C ALA A 197 47.55 27.48 24.99
N LEU A 198 48.12 28.56 24.44
CA LEU A 198 49.44 29.10 24.81
C LEU A 198 49.44 30.62 25.04
N ARG A 199 48.44 31.14 25.74
CA ARG A 199 48.57 32.39 26.50
C ARG A 199 47.90 32.20 27.85
N TYR A 200 48.65 31.66 28.80
CA TYR A 200 48.83 32.09 30.20
C TYR A 200 49.51 30.97 30.97
#